data_AF-W1VQN6-F1
#
_entry.id   AF-W1VQN6-F1
#
_cell.length_a   1.000
_cell.length_b   1.000
_cell.length_c   1.000
_cell.angle_alpha   90.00
_cell.angle_beta   90.00
_cell.angle_gamma   90.00
#
_symmetry.space_group_name_H-M   'P 1'
#
loop_
_entity.id
_entity.type
_entity.pdbx_description
1 polymer ?
#
loop_
_entity_poly.entity_id
_entity_poly.type
_entity_poly.pdbx_seq_one_letter_code
_entity_poly.pdbx_strand_id
1 'polypeptide(L)'
;MPALRAYAKESWRERPGEVAEFLQTLPHRLFDENMLHGLLLSQSKDPQQFLDGAEAFLPYIDNWAVCDSMSAKPLRRDLPTLEAAARRWIAAEHLYTRRFGIGVLMEFFLGEAFRPELVELVASVTSQEYYLEMMVAWYLATAVAKQPGTALPWLTQEELAGRLSVSVRRKAIAKCLDATRIPPETKDLLRQVRATLPR
;
A
#
# COMPACT_ATOMS: atom_id res chain seq x y z
N MET A 1 10.75 -3.49 15.53
CA MET A 1 9.40 -2.96 15.20
C MET A 1 8.41 -2.90 16.36
N PRO A 2 8.15 -3.96 17.16
CA PRO A 2 7.18 -3.86 18.26
C PRO A 2 7.52 -2.77 19.29
N ALA A 3 8.81 -2.67 19.67
CA ALA A 3 9.30 -1.64 20.59
C ALA A 3 9.10 -0.21 20.04
N LEU A 4 9.43 0.03 18.76
CA LEU A 4 9.27 1.35 18.15
C LEU A 4 7.79 1.78 18.05
N ARG A 5 6.88 0.84 17.76
CA ARG A 5 5.43 1.11 17.80
C ARG A 5 4.93 1.47 19.21
N ALA A 6 5.42 0.76 20.23
CA ALA A 6 5.10 1.08 21.62
C ALA A 6 5.63 2.47 22.00
N TYR A 7 6.88 2.77 21.64
CA TYR A 7 7.50 4.06 21.88
C TYR A 7 6.76 5.21 21.19
N ALA A 8 6.34 5.05 19.92
CA ALA A 8 5.57 6.05 19.20
C ALA A 8 4.23 6.34 19.89
N LYS A 9 3.52 5.29 20.33
CA LYS A 9 2.24 5.42 21.05
C LYS A 9 2.40 6.12 22.40
N GLU A 10 3.43 5.76 23.15
CA GLU A 10 3.76 6.37 24.44
C GLU A 10 4.14 7.84 24.26
N SER A 11 5.08 8.14 23.36
CA SER A 11 5.56 9.50 23.07
C SER A 11 4.42 10.41 22.61
N TRP A 12 3.53 9.92 21.73
CA TRP A 12 2.36 10.68 21.29
C TRP A 12 1.45 11.10 22.47
N ARG A 13 1.34 10.25 23.49
CA ARG A 13 0.49 10.50 24.67
C ARG A 13 1.18 11.39 25.70
N GLU A 14 2.46 11.14 25.95
CA GLU A 14 3.17 11.66 27.12
C GLU A 14 4.06 12.86 26.79
N ARG A 15 4.49 12.99 25.53
CA ARG A 15 5.43 14.03 25.07
C ARG A 15 4.92 14.71 23.79
N PRO A 16 3.69 15.26 23.76
CA PRO A 16 3.10 15.83 22.55
C PRO A 16 3.88 17.02 21.97
N GLY A 17 4.55 17.81 22.83
CA GLY A 17 5.41 18.92 22.39
C GLY A 17 6.64 18.44 21.61
N GLU A 18 7.40 17.49 22.16
CA GLU A 18 8.56 16.88 21.50
C GLU A 18 8.16 16.17 20.20
N VAL A 19 6.99 15.49 20.19
CA VAL A 19 6.46 14.86 18.98
C VAL A 19 6.15 15.89 17.91
N ALA A 20 5.51 17.01 18.25
CA ALA A 20 5.22 18.07 17.29
C ALA A 20 6.49 18.68 16.70
N GLU A 21 7.52 18.91 17.53
CA GLU A 21 8.83 19.38 17.08
C GLU A 21 9.50 18.36 16.14
N PHE A 22 9.55 17.08 16.54
CA PHE A 22 10.13 16.01 15.73
C PHE A 22 9.43 15.81 14.38
N LEU A 23 8.12 16.01 14.30
CA LEU A 23 7.40 15.94 13.03
C LEU A 23 7.75 17.11 12.08
N GLN A 24 8.38 18.17 12.58
CA GLN A 24 8.84 19.31 11.77
C GLN A 24 10.31 19.20 11.34
N THR A 25 11.08 18.23 11.87
CA THR A 25 12.52 18.09 11.57
C THR A 25 12.81 17.27 10.30
N LEU A 26 12.11 17.58 9.20
CA LEU A 26 12.36 16.94 7.90
C LEU A 26 13.48 17.68 7.13
N PRO A 27 14.35 16.96 6.39
CA PRO A 27 14.43 15.50 6.29
C PRO A 27 15.14 14.88 7.51
N HIS A 28 14.71 13.67 7.90
CA HIS A 28 15.44 12.87 8.89
C HIS A 28 16.71 12.26 8.30
N ARG A 29 17.69 11.98 9.15
CA ARG A 29 19.00 11.44 8.73
C ARG A 29 19.09 9.93 8.91
N LEU A 30 18.39 9.40 9.90
CA LEU A 30 18.44 7.99 10.26
C LEU A 30 17.19 7.26 9.76
N PHE A 31 17.39 6.00 9.36
CA PHE A 31 16.30 5.11 8.98
C PHE A 31 15.25 4.98 10.11
N ASP A 32 15.69 4.84 11.36
CA ASP A 32 14.79 4.68 12.51
C ASP A 32 13.99 5.97 12.81
N GLU A 33 14.53 7.15 12.51
CA GLU A 33 13.82 8.42 12.62
C GLU A 33 12.68 8.49 11.60
N ASN A 34 12.95 8.10 10.34
CA ASN A 34 11.92 7.99 9.30
C ASN A 34 10.82 6.97 9.69
N MET A 35 11.21 5.81 10.23
CA MET A 35 10.23 4.84 10.76
C MET A 35 9.40 5.44 11.89
N LEU A 36 10.03 6.12 12.84
CA LEU A 36 9.35 6.75 13.96
C LEU A 36 8.38 7.83 13.49
N HIS A 37 8.76 8.66 12.52
CA HIS A 37 7.91 9.72 11.98
C HIS A 37 6.61 9.15 11.39
N GLY A 38 6.70 8.14 10.52
CA GLY A 38 5.51 7.49 9.97
C GLY A 38 4.62 6.84 11.04
N LEU A 39 5.22 6.25 12.06
CA LEU A 39 4.49 5.69 13.21
C LEU A 39 3.79 6.77 14.03
N LEU A 40 4.45 7.89 14.32
CA LEU A 40 3.89 9.01 15.06
C LEU A 40 2.73 9.66 14.30
N LEU A 41 2.88 9.94 13.00
CA LEU A 41 1.78 10.46 12.17
C LEU A 41 0.53 9.57 12.26
N SER A 42 0.74 8.25 12.22
CA SER A 42 -0.35 7.26 12.31
C SER A 42 -1.09 7.28 13.66
N GLN A 43 -0.56 7.94 14.69
CA GLN A 43 -1.20 8.12 15.99
C GLN A 43 -2.14 9.33 16.03
N SER A 44 -2.11 10.21 15.02
CA SER A 44 -3.00 11.36 14.93
C SER A 44 -4.46 10.94 15.05
N LYS A 45 -5.24 11.77 15.76
CA LYS A 45 -6.70 11.66 15.78
C LYS A 45 -7.37 12.69 14.87
N ASP A 46 -6.58 13.62 14.33
CA ASP A 46 -7.02 14.66 13.42
C ASP A 46 -6.68 14.23 11.98
N PRO A 47 -7.71 13.99 11.14
CA PRO A 47 -7.54 13.66 9.73
C PRO A 47 -6.70 14.68 8.95
N GLN A 48 -6.91 15.98 9.20
CA GLN A 48 -6.20 17.03 8.46
C GLN A 48 -4.74 17.08 8.88
N GLN A 49 -4.47 17.00 10.18
CA GLN A 49 -3.09 16.91 10.68
C GLN A 49 -2.33 15.72 10.07
N PHE A 50 -3.00 14.56 9.90
CA PHE A 50 -2.39 13.42 9.23
C PHE A 50 -2.12 13.71 7.75
N LEU A 51 -3.08 14.27 7.03
CA LEU A 51 -2.91 14.56 5.60
C LEU A 51 -1.74 15.51 5.36
N ASP A 52 -1.70 16.63 6.09
CA ASP A 52 -0.64 17.63 5.95
C ASP A 52 0.73 17.02 6.28
N GLY A 53 0.82 16.26 7.38
CA GLY A 53 2.04 15.58 7.78
C GLY A 53 2.48 14.50 6.79
N ALA A 54 1.54 13.71 6.26
CA ALA A 54 1.84 12.69 5.25
C ALA A 54 2.31 13.34 3.95
N GLU A 55 1.65 14.39 3.47
CA GLU A 55 2.04 15.10 2.24
C GLU A 55 3.42 15.78 2.39
N ALA A 56 3.77 16.26 3.58
CA ALA A 56 5.11 16.75 3.88
C ALA A 56 6.18 15.65 3.96
N PHE A 57 5.83 14.46 4.49
CA PHE A 57 6.78 13.38 4.76
C PHE A 57 7.05 12.47 3.55
N LEU A 58 6.01 12.15 2.77
CA LEU A 58 6.08 11.19 1.66
C LEU A 58 7.22 11.46 0.65
N PRO A 59 7.58 12.72 0.30
CA PRO A 59 8.72 13.00 -0.57
C PRO A 59 10.09 12.53 -0.05
N TYR A 60 10.22 12.29 1.25
CA TYR A 60 11.48 11.90 1.90
C TYR A 60 11.61 10.39 2.11
N ILE A 61 10.58 9.60 1.79
CA ILE A 61 10.60 8.15 1.96
C ILE A 61 11.33 7.51 0.79
N ASP A 62 12.44 6.82 1.04
CA ASP A 62 13.27 6.19 0.01
C ASP A 62 13.27 4.65 0.06
N ASN A 63 12.44 4.05 0.92
CA ASN A 63 12.41 2.62 1.11
C ASN A 63 11.01 2.11 1.51
N TRP A 64 10.77 0.83 1.20
CA TRP A 64 9.48 0.19 1.41
C TRP A 64 9.13 -0.01 2.89
N ALA A 65 10.14 -0.18 3.76
CA ALA A 65 9.91 -0.48 5.17
C ALA A 65 9.35 0.73 5.93
N VAL A 66 9.86 1.93 5.65
CA VAL A 66 9.32 3.20 6.16
C VAL A 66 7.91 3.42 5.58
N CYS A 67 7.76 3.31 4.26
CA CYS A 67 6.47 3.48 3.57
C CYS A 67 5.36 2.62 4.19
N ASP A 68 5.61 1.31 4.35
CA ASP A 68 4.61 0.34 4.82
C ASP A 68 4.40 0.39 6.34
N SER A 69 5.23 1.14 7.08
CA SER A 69 5.09 1.30 8.54
C SER A 69 4.02 2.32 8.92
N MET A 70 3.81 3.34 8.07
CA MET A 70 2.83 4.41 8.21
C MET A 70 1.45 3.92 7.75
N SER A 71 0.40 4.25 8.49
CA SER A 71 -0.97 3.85 8.19
C SER A 71 -1.92 5.04 8.27
N ALA A 72 -2.78 5.18 7.26
CA ALA A 72 -3.78 6.24 7.17
C ALA A 72 -5.04 5.99 8.03
N LYS A 73 -4.89 5.24 9.12
CA LYS A 73 -5.95 4.99 10.12
C LYS A 73 -6.65 6.25 10.65
N PRO A 74 -6.01 7.43 10.77
CA PRO A 74 -6.71 8.65 11.18
C PRO A 74 -7.90 8.99 10.27
N LEU A 75 -7.83 8.64 8.98
CA LEU A 75 -8.90 8.88 7.99
C LEU A 75 -9.88 7.70 7.82
N ARG A 76 -9.79 6.62 8.61
CA ARG A 76 -10.61 5.41 8.41
C ARG A 76 -12.13 5.64 8.48
N ARG A 77 -12.58 6.76 9.06
CA ARG A 77 -13.99 7.16 9.17
C ARG A 77 -14.44 8.11 8.07
N ASP A 78 -13.52 8.65 7.29
CA ASP A 78 -13.76 9.54 6.15
C ASP A 78 -13.15 8.91 4.89
N LEU A 79 -13.79 7.84 4.43
CA LEU A 79 -13.36 7.09 3.25
C LEU A 79 -13.35 7.94 1.96
N PRO A 80 -14.30 8.87 1.72
CA PRO A 80 -14.23 9.75 0.55
C PRO A 80 -12.94 10.58 0.51
N THR A 81 -12.57 11.23 1.64
CA THR A 81 -11.32 12.00 1.72
C THR A 81 -10.09 11.11 1.59
N LEU A 82 -10.11 9.94 2.23
CA LEU A 82 -9.01 8.97 2.17
C LEU A 82 -8.78 8.45 0.74
N GLU A 83 -9.85 8.13 0.02
CA GLU A 83 -9.76 7.67 -1.36
C GLU A 83 -9.23 8.77 -2.28
N ALA A 84 -9.75 9.99 -2.14
CA ALA A 84 -9.26 11.14 -2.89
C ALA A 84 -7.75 11.32 -2.68
N ALA A 85 -7.27 11.19 -1.44
CA ALA A 85 -5.85 11.24 -1.10
C ALA A 85 -5.05 10.10 -1.73
N ALA A 86 -5.53 8.86 -1.61
CA ALA A 86 -4.90 7.70 -2.23
C ALA A 86 -4.75 7.85 -3.74
N ARG A 87 -5.77 8.35 -4.44
CA ARG A 87 -5.73 8.63 -5.89
C ARG A 87 -4.68 9.67 -6.24
N ARG A 88 -4.58 10.78 -5.48
CA ARG A 88 -3.52 11.78 -5.67
C ARG A 88 -2.13 11.19 -5.46
N TRP A 89 -1.94 10.41 -4.39
CA TRP A 89 -0.65 9.78 -4.10
C TRP A 89 -0.24 8.77 -5.18
N ILE A 90 -1.17 7.97 -5.71
CA ILE A 90 -0.93 7.03 -6.83
C ILE A 90 -0.49 7.75 -8.11
N ALA A 91 -1.02 8.95 -8.34
CA ALA A 91 -0.71 9.78 -9.50
C ALA A 91 0.59 10.61 -9.35
N ALA A 92 1.21 10.63 -8.17
CA ALA A 92 2.47 11.35 -7.94
C ALA A 92 3.63 10.74 -8.74
N GLU A 93 4.71 11.50 -8.92
CA GLU A 93 5.92 11.01 -9.58
C GLU A 93 6.76 10.11 -8.67
N HIS A 94 6.86 10.49 -7.39
CA HIS A 94 7.71 9.82 -6.41
C HIS A 94 7.24 8.38 -6.11
N LEU A 95 8.13 7.41 -6.29
CA LEU A 95 7.85 5.97 -6.17
C LEU A 95 7.12 5.62 -4.87
N TYR A 96 7.66 6.03 -3.72
CA TYR A 96 7.10 5.62 -2.44
C TYR A 96 5.82 6.37 -2.07
N THR A 97 5.59 7.57 -2.63
CA THR A 97 4.28 8.23 -2.58
C THR A 97 3.23 7.39 -3.30
N ARG A 98 3.54 6.92 -4.51
CA ARG A 98 2.65 6.03 -5.28
C ARG A 98 2.40 4.73 -4.54
N ARG A 99 3.45 4.12 -3.99
CA ARG A 99 3.37 2.90 -3.18
C ARG A 99 2.43 3.10 -1.99
N PHE A 100 2.58 4.21 -1.26
CA PHE A 100 1.74 4.53 -0.12
C PHE A 100 0.26 4.63 -0.50
N GLY A 101 -0.05 5.33 -1.60
CA GLY A 101 -1.42 5.41 -2.12
C GLY A 101 -2.04 4.05 -2.45
N ILE A 102 -1.28 3.15 -3.10
CA ILE A 102 -1.73 1.76 -3.34
C ILE A 102 -1.94 1.01 -2.01
N GLY A 103 -1.05 1.24 -1.03
CA GLY A 103 -1.12 0.64 0.31
C GLY A 103 -2.39 1.03 1.06
N VAL A 104 -2.79 2.29 0.94
CA VAL A 104 -4.04 2.80 1.49
C VAL A 104 -5.25 2.09 0.86
N LEU A 105 -5.29 1.95 -0.47
CA LEU A 105 -6.38 1.20 -1.12
C LEU A 105 -6.41 -0.27 -0.66
N MET A 106 -5.25 -0.90 -0.52
CA MET A 106 -5.14 -2.28 -0.04
C MET A 106 -5.64 -2.47 1.39
N GLU A 107 -5.33 -1.52 2.28
CA GLU A 107 -5.69 -1.58 3.70
C GLU A 107 -7.19 -1.34 3.91
N PHE A 108 -7.76 -0.31 3.28
CA PHE A 108 -9.10 0.19 3.62
C PHE A 108 -10.21 -0.17 2.62
N PHE A 109 -9.87 -0.50 1.36
CA PHE A 109 -10.87 -0.59 0.29
C PHE A 109 -11.03 -1.99 -0.32
N LEU A 110 -10.42 -3.03 0.24
CA LEU A 110 -10.66 -4.41 -0.20
C LEU A 110 -11.73 -5.15 0.63
N GLY A 111 -12.40 -4.45 1.54
CA GLY A 111 -13.49 -4.97 2.40
C GLY A 111 -14.85 -4.40 2.00
N GLU A 112 -15.60 -3.87 2.96
CA GLU A 112 -16.96 -3.32 2.76
C GLU A 112 -16.99 -2.16 1.75
N ALA A 113 -15.94 -1.34 1.71
CA ALA A 113 -15.83 -0.21 0.78
C ALA A 113 -15.33 -0.59 -0.62
N PHE A 114 -15.25 -1.89 -0.93
CA PHE A 114 -14.71 -2.37 -2.18
C PHE A 114 -15.56 -1.99 -3.37
N ARG A 115 -14.88 -1.55 -4.44
CA ARG A 115 -15.48 -1.33 -5.74
C ARG A 115 -14.51 -1.75 -6.86
N PRO A 116 -14.99 -2.41 -7.93
CA PRO A 116 -14.14 -2.97 -8.99
C PRO A 116 -13.15 -1.97 -9.61
N GLU A 117 -13.54 -0.70 -9.75
CA GLU A 117 -12.70 0.35 -10.35
C GLU A 117 -11.41 0.62 -9.56
N LEU A 118 -11.35 0.24 -8.28
CA LEU A 118 -10.12 0.38 -7.49
C LEU A 118 -9.08 -0.69 -7.89
N VAL A 119 -9.53 -1.87 -8.31
CA VAL A 119 -8.63 -2.88 -8.88
C VAL A 119 -8.09 -2.40 -10.22
N GLU A 120 -8.96 -1.86 -11.06
CA GLU A 120 -8.57 -1.30 -12.35
C GLU A 120 -7.58 -0.13 -12.19
N LEU A 121 -7.85 0.79 -11.26
CA LEU A 121 -6.94 1.88 -10.93
C LEU A 121 -5.54 1.37 -10.60
N VAL A 122 -5.43 0.43 -9.66
CA VAL A 122 -4.12 -0.10 -9.25
C VAL A 122 -3.46 -0.92 -10.36
N ALA A 123 -4.23 -1.72 -11.11
CA ALA A 123 -3.72 -2.51 -12.22
C ALA A 123 -3.20 -1.66 -13.38
N SER A 124 -3.77 -0.46 -13.58
CA SER A 124 -3.32 0.50 -14.60
C SER A 124 -2.00 1.22 -14.24
N VAL A 125 -1.50 1.07 -13.01
CA VAL A 125 -0.22 1.64 -12.60
C VAL A 125 0.91 0.91 -13.32
N THR A 126 1.48 1.58 -14.32
CA THR A 126 2.66 1.11 -15.05
C THR A 126 3.93 1.74 -14.48
N SER A 127 4.97 0.91 -14.32
CA SER A 127 6.29 1.32 -13.87
C SER A 127 7.31 0.20 -14.11
N GLN A 128 8.58 0.55 -14.29
CA GLN A 128 9.70 -0.39 -14.29
C GLN A 128 10.35 -0.51 -12.90
N GLU A 129 9.91 0.31 -11.94
CA GLU A 129 10.43 0.33 -10.59
C GLU A 129 10.00 -0.91 -9.80
N TYR A 130 10.97 -1.74 -9.40
CA TYR A 130 10.73 -3.02 -8.73
C TYR A 130 9.79 -2.91 -7.53
N TYR A 131 9.99 -1.91 -6.65
CA TYR A 131 9.20 -1.75 -5.44
C TYR A 131 7.76 -1.30 -5.72
N LEU A 132 7.52 -0.60 -6.84
CA LEU A 132 6.17 -0.23 -7.24
C LEU A 132 5.46 -1.42 -7.92
N GLU A 133 6.14 -2.16 -8.79
CA GLU A 133 5.61 -3.41 -9.36
C GLU A 133 5.24 -4.42 -8.26
N MET A 134 6.09 -4.55 -7.24
CA MET A 134 5.82 -5.41 -6.08
C MET A 134 4.60 -4.95 -5.30
N MET A 135 4.35 -3.65 -5.21
CA MET A 135 3.18 -3.10 -4.52
C MET A 135 1.89 -3.41 -5.29
N VAL A 136 1.87 -3.17 -6.60
CA VAL A 136 0.74 -3.52 -7.48
C VAL A 136 0.45 -5.02 -7.37
N ALA A 137 1.49 -5.85 -7.47
CA ALA A 137 1.38 -7.31 -7.32
C ALA A 137 0.82 -7.73 -5.95
N TRP A 138 1.24 -7.06 -4.87
CA TRP A 138 0.75 -7.32 -3.53
C TRP A 138 -0.72 -6.91 -3.36
N TYR A 139 -1.10 -5.77 -3.91
CA TYR A 139 -2.49 -5.34 -3.95
C TYR A 139 -3.36 -6.37 -4.67
N LEU A 140 -2.96 -6.80 -5.88
CA LEU A 140 -3.71 -7.77 -6.68
C LEU A 140 -3.85 -9.11 -5.94
N ALA A 141 -2.78 -9.65 -5.37
CA ALA A 141 -2.85 -10.89 -4.60
C ALA A 141 -3.75 -10.77 -3.36
N THR A 142 -3.72 -9.63 -2.68
CA THR A 142 -4.61 -9.36 -1.55
C THR A 142 -6.07 -9.23 -2.01
N ALA A 143 -6.30 -8.61 -3.16
CA ALA A 143 -7.62 -8.48 -3.77
C ALA A 143 -8.16 -9.84 -4.23
N VAL A 144 -7.34 -10.75 -4.76
CA VAL A 144 -7.76 -12.13 -5.06
C VAL A 144 -8.22 -12.85 -3.80
N ALA A 145 -7.52 -12.67 -2.68
CA ALA A 145 -7.89 -13.31 -1.42
C ALA A 145 -9.18 -12.75 -0.79
N LYS A 146 -9.50 -11.47 -1.03
CA LYS A 146 -10.67 -10.81 -0.41
C LYS A 146 -11.88 -10.67 -1.34
N GLN A 147 -11.65 -10.51 -2.64
CA GLN A 147 -12.62 -10.17 -3.68
C GLN A 147 -12.36 -11.01 -4.96
N PRO A 148 -12.32 -12.35 -4.86
CA PRO A 148 -11.86 -13.23 -5.94
C PRO A 148 -12.62 -13.05 -7.25
N GLY A 149 -13.95 -12.84 -7.19
CA GLY A 149 -14.79 -12.68 -8.38
C GLY A 149 -14.39 -11.50 -9.27
N THR A 150 -13.79 -10.45 -8.70
CA THR A 150 -13.33 -9.28 -9.45
C THR A 150 -11.83 -9.30 -9.73
N ALA A 151 -11.02 -9.75 -8.76
CA ALA A 151 -9.57 -9.65 -8.85
C ALA A 151 -8.90 -10.83 -9.57
N LEU A 152 -9.45 -12.05 -9.51
CA LEU A 152 -8.87 -13.21 -10.19
C LEU A 152 -8.80 -13.04 -11.73
N PRO A 153 -9.83 -12.50 -12.41
CA PRO A 153 -9.77 -12.20 -13.84
C PRO A 153 -8.56 -11.39 -14.29
N TRP A 154 -8.06 -10.45 -13.47
CA TRP A 154 -6.86 -9.67 -13.78
C TRP A 154 -5.58 -10.51 -13.89
N LEU A 155 -5.57 -11.72 -13.33
CA LEU A 155 -4.44 -12.63 -13.44
C LEU A 155 -4.67 -13.72 -14.49
N THR A 156 -5.92 -14.08 -14.80
CA THR A 156 -6.27 -15.29 -15.56
C THR A 156 -6.91 -15.03 -16.92
N GLN A 157 -7.63 -13.92 -17.11
CA GLN A 157 -8.28 -13.59 -18.37
C GLN A 157 -7.36 -12.72 -19.23
N GLU A 158 -7.04 -13.16 -20.44
CA GLU A 158 -6.03 -12.50 -21.28
C GLU A 158 -6.36 -11.03 -21.61
N GLU A 159 -7.63 -10.66 -21.76
CA GLU A 159 -8.03 -9.27 -22.01
C GLU A 159 -7.60 -8.34 -20.87
N LEU A 160 -7.88 -8.71 -19.61
CA LEU A 160 -7.50 -7.92 -18.44
C LEU A 160 -6.02 -8.09 -18.12
N ALA A 161 -5.53 -9.32 -18.18
CA ALA A 161 -4.16 -9.65 -17.80
C ALA A 161 -3.13 -9.08 -18.79
N GLY A 162 -3.50 -8.86 -20.05
CA GLY A 162 -2.68 -8.18 -21.05
C GLY A 162 -2.42 -6.69 -20.73
N ARG A 163 -3.19 -6.10 -19.79
CA ARG A 163 -2.98 -4.73 -19.29
C ARG A 163 -1.90 -4.66 -18.21
N LEU A 164 -1.46 -5.80 -17.67
CA LEU A 164 -0.41 -5.89 -16.66
C LEU A 164 0.95 -6.15 -17.31
N SER A 165 2.02 -5.63 -16.72
CA SER A 165 3.36 -6.11 -17.07
C SER A 165 3.49 -7.60 -16.70
N VAL A 166 4.26 -8.36 -17.49
CA VAL A 166 4.55 -9.77 -17.18
C VAL A 166 5.17 -9.91 -15.79
N SER A 167 6.02 -8.96 -15.40
CA SER A 167 6.65 -8.90 -14.09
C SER A 167 5.62 -8.78 -12.97
N VAL A 168 4.68 -7.83 -13.07
CA VAL A 168 3.59 -7.65 -12.09
C VAL A 168 2.70 -8.90 -12.03
N ARG A 169 2.24 -9.41 -13.18
CA ARG A 169 1.39 -10.62 -13.25
C ARG A 169 2.09 -11.81 -12.58
N ARG A 170 3.37 -12.03 -12.85
CA ARG A 170 4.18 -13.10 -12.25
C ARG A 170 4.35 -12.93 -10.74
N LYS A 171 4.68 -11.73 -10.26
CA LYS A 171 4.81 -11.44 -8.83
C LYS A 171 3.49 -11.61 -8.08
N ALA A 172 2.38 -11.17 -8.68
CA ALA A 172 1.04 -11.31 -8.10
C ALA A 172 0.66 -12.79 -7.96
N ILE A 173 0.86 -13.58 -9.02
CA ILE A 173 0.65 -15.04 -8.99
C ILE A 173 1.52 -15.69 -7.92
N ALA A 174 2.81 -15.36 -7.83
CA ALA A 174 3.69 -15.91 -6.80
C ALA A 174 3.16 -15.62 -5.38
N LYS A 175 2.76 -14.37 -5.10
CA LYS A 175 2.13 -14.00 -3.83
C LYS A 175 0.83 -14.76 -3.57
N CYS A 176 0.02 -15.02 -4.60
CA CYS A 176 -1.18 -15.82 -4.45
C CYS A 176 -0.86 -17.28 -4.05
N LEU A 177 0.19 -17.87 -4.63
CA LEU A 177 0.60 -19.23 -4.31
C LEU A 177 1.09 -19.36 -2.86
N ASP A 178 1.80 -18.34 -2.36
CA ASP A 178 2.30 -18.27 -0.98
C ASP A 178 1.18 -17.98 0.05
N ALA A 179 0.07 -17.36 -0.39
CA ALA A 179 -1.02 -16.97 0.50
C ALA A 179 -1.84 -18.17 0.99
N THR A 180 -1.97 -18.35 2.30
CA THR A 180 -2.79 -19.43 2.90
C THR A 180 -4.29 -19.24 2.69
N ARG A 181 -4.74 -17.99 2.50
CA ARG A 181 -6.15 -17.63 2.31
C ARG A 181 -6.70 -17.93 0.92
N ILE A 182 -5.85 -18.30 -0.03
CA ILE A 182 -6.28 -18.61 -1.39
C ILE A 182 -6.53 -20.12 -1.51
N PRO A 183 -7.71 -20.55 -1.97
CA PRO A 183 -8.06 -21.96 -2.09
C PRO A 183 -7.12 -22.75 -3.03
N PRO A 184 -6.90 -24.05 -2.78
CA PRO A 184 -6.05 -24.90 -3.61
C PRO A 184 -6.40 -24.86 -5.11
N GLU A 185 -7.68 -24.91 -5.46
CA GLU A 185 -8.17 -24.88 -6.84
C GLU A 185 -7.80 -23.58 -7.57
N THR A 186 -7.84 -22.45 -6.86
CA THR A 186 -7.39 -21.16 -7.40
C THR A 186 -5.88 -21.18 -7.60
N LYS A 187 -5.11 -21.80 -6.70
CA LYS A 187 -3.65 -21.93 -6.84
C LYS A 187 -3.28 -22.82 -8.03
N ASP A 188 -4.00 -23.91 -8.26
CA ASP A 188 -3.77 -24.79 -9.41
C ASP A 188 -3.98 -24.07 -10.73
N LEU A 189 -5.07 -23.30 -10.86
CA LEU A 189 -5.30 -22.42 -12.01
C LEU A 189 -4.15 -21.43 -12.19
N LEU A 190 -3.73 -20.74 -11.12
CA LEU A 190 -2.66 -19.76 -11.19
C LEU A 190 -1.29 -20.38 -11.53
N ARG A 191 -1.03 -21.64 -11.15
CA ARG A 191 0.18 -22.39 -11.59
C ARG A 191 0.17 -22.61 -13.10
N GLN A 192 -0.98 -23.00 -13.66
CA GLN A 192 -1.13 -23.20 -15.11
C GLN A 192 -0.88 -21.89 -15.85
N VAL A 193 -1.50 -20.79 -15.40
CA VAL A 193 -1.25 -19.45 -15.96
C VAL A 193 0.21 -19.04 -15.82
N ARG A 194 0.85 -19.29 -14.68
CA ARG A 194 2.27 -18.93 -14.49
C ARG A 194 3.19 -19.62 -15.50
N ALA A 195 2.86 -20.85 -15.88
CA ALA A 195 3.64 -21.65 -16.82
C ALA A 195 3.58 -21.13 -18.26
N THR A 196 2.54 -20.36 -18.62
CA THR A 196 2.40 -19.76 -19.96
C THR A 196 3.09 -18.39 -20.08
N LEU A 197 3.49 -17.77 -18.96
CA LEU A 197 4.12 -16.44 -18.99
C LEU A 197 5.54 -16.51 -19.60
N PRO A 198 5.87 -15.59 -20.54
CA PRO A 198 7.18 -15.57 -21.18
C PRO A 198 8.28 -15.29 -20.15
N ARG A 199 9.41 -16.01 -20.23
CA ARG A 199 10.48 -15.93 -19.23
C ARG A 199 10.93 -14.50 -18.96
#